data_AF-A0A940NQI0-F1
#
_entry.id   AF-A0A940NQI0-F1
#
_cell.length_a   1.000
_cell.length_b   1.000
_cell.length_c   1.000
_cell.angle_alpha   90.00
_cell.angle_beta   90.00
_cell.angle_gamma   90.00
#
_symmetry.space_group_name_H-M   'P 1'
#
loop_
_entity.id
_entity.type
_entity.pdbx_description
1 polymer ?
#
loop_
_entity_poly.entity_id
_entity_poly.type
_entity_poly.pdbx_seq_one_letter_code
_entity_poly.pdbx_strand_id
1 'polypeptide(L)'
;MKNQRKLVLFIATSLDGYIATKDDSLDWLFKVDGEGDNGYSKFYETVDTILLGRRTYDWILDFEKGDFPYKNKDCYVFSRTANQDNSNVKFINGDIVHFTNELKNKKGKSIWIVGGGELVHAFLKEKLVDELIITVASVIIGKGIPLFKEDDYELELTLKSINRFNQFAELHYEVK
;
A
#
# COMPACT_ATOMS: atom_id res chain seq x y z
N MET A 1 1.32 -15.94 -23.32
CA MET A 1 2.12 -15.74 -22.09
C MET A 1 1.12 -15.48 -20.96
N LYS A 2 1.18 -16.21 -19.84
CA LYS A 2 0.27 -15.93 -18.71
C LYS A 2 0.58 -14.52 -18.21
N ASN A 3 -0.42 -13.64 -18.11
CA ASN A 3 -0.25 -12.37 -17.40
C ASN A 3 0.18 -12.70 -15.96
N GLN A 4 1.42 -12.33 -15.63
CA GLN A 4 1.95 -12.42 -14.28
C GLN A 4 1.15 -11.48 -13.38
N ARG A 5 0.93 -11.85 -12.11
CA ARG A 5 0.18 -10.99 -11.18
C ARG A 5 0.96 -9.70 -10.95
N LYS A 6 0.25 -8.55 -10.90
CA LYS A 6 0.87 -7.25 -10.66
C LYS A 6 0.92 -6.93 -9.17
N LEU A 7 2.04 -6.37 -8.71
CA LEU A 7 2.22 -5.77 -7.40
C LEU A 7 1.89 -4.28 -7.50
N VAL A 8 0.84 -3.87 -6.81
CA VAL A 8 0.25 -2.52 -6.90
C VAL A 8 0.34 -1.83 -5.55
N LEU A 9 0.96 -0.65 -5.53
CA LEU A 9 0.84 0.28 -4.41
C LEU A 9 -0.44 1.08 -4.60
N PHE A 10 -1.39 0.97 -3.67
CA PHE A 10 -2.59 1.81 -3.63
C PHE A 10 -2.59 2.51 -2.27
N ILE A 11 -2.41 3.84 -2.28
CA ILE A 11 -2.12 4.60 -1.06
C ILE A 11 -2.57 6.07 -1.17
N ALA A 12 -2.98 6.65 -0.06
CA ALA A 12 -3.24 8.08 0.05
C ALA A 12 -2.03 8.83 0.64
N THR A 13 -1.81 10.06 0.21
CA THR A 13 -0.76 10.94 0.72
C THR A 13 -1.25 12.38 0.85
N SER A 14 -0.69 13.13 1.78
CA SER A 14 -0.73 14.59 1.76
C SER A 14 -0.02 15.16 0.53
N LEU A 15 -0.30 16.42 0.20
CA LEU A 15 0.31 17.12 -0.95
C LEU A 15 1.84 17.19 -0.85
N ASP A 16 2.38 17.25 0.36
CA ASP A 16 3.81 17.27 0.66
C ASP A 16 4.41 15.87 0.90
N GLY A 17 3.69 14.79 0.54
CA GLY A 17 4.26 13.46 0.39
C GLY A 17 4.28 12.58 1.65
N TYR A 18 3.46 12.88 2.67
CA TYR A 18 3.36 12.09 3.90
C TYR A 18 2.08 11.25 3.96
N ILE A 19 2.22 10.00 4.41
CA ILE A 19 1.13 9.00 4.54
C ILE A 19 0.52 8.94 5.93
N ALA A 20 1.20 9.49 6.93
CA ALA A 20 0.72 9.61 8.31
C ALA A 20 1.54 10.67 9.04
N THR A 21 1.05 11.16 10.17
CA THR A 21 1.86 11.98 11.09
C THR A 21 2.91 11.12 11.82
N LYS A 22 3.80 11.74 12.60
CA LYS A 22 4.86 11.01 13.34
C LYS A 22 4.32 10.08 14.43
N ASP A 23 3.13 10.38 14.92
CA ASP A 23 2.33 9.63 15.90
C ASP A 23 1.29 8.72 15.24
N ASP A 24 1.47 8.37 13.96
CA ASP A 24 0.62 7.44 13.20
C ASP A 24 -0.84 7.90 13.03
N SER A 25 -1.14 9.20 13.14
CA SER A 25 -2.50 9.73 12.91
C SER A 25 -2.79 9.94 11.43
N LEU A 26 -4.04 9.62 11.06
CA LEU A 26 -4.66 9.90 9.76
C LEU A 26 -5.76 10.96 9.84
N ASP A 27 -5.91 11.67 10.96
CA ASP A 27 -7.00 12.66 11.14
C ASP A 27 -6.98 13.77 10.09
N TRP A 28 -5.80 14.12 9.57
CA TRP A 28 -5.65 15.09 8.49
C TRP A 28 -6.31 14.60 7.19
N LEU A 29 -6.30 13.30 6.93
CA LEU A 29 -6.86 12.68 5.73
C LEU A 29 -8.38 12.71 5.78
N PHE A 30 -8.97 12.38 6.93
CA PHE A 30 -10.42 12.34 7.13
C PHE A 30 -11.09 13.72 7.16
N LYS A 31 -10.31 14.80 7.31
CA LYS A 31 -10.80 16.19 7.25
C LYS A 31 -10.94 16.74 5.83
N VAL A 32 -10.38 16.06 4.83
CA VAL A 32 -10.44 16.48 3.43
C VAL A 32 -11.67 15.86 2.79
N ASP A 33 -12.51 16.68 2.17
CA ASP A 33 -13.76 16.22 1.57
C ASP A 33 -13.49 15.35 0.33
N GLY A 34 -13.88 14.08 0.40
CA GLY A 34 -13.79 13.10 -0.68
C GLY A 34 -15.07 12.96 -1.50
N GLU A 35 -15.12 11.92 -2.34
CA GLU A 35 -16.30 11.51 -3.10
C GLU A 35 -16.48 10.00 -2.99
N GLY A 36 -17.60 9.56 -2.42
CA GLY A 36 -17.82 8.14 -2.13
C GLY A 36 -16.73 7.58 -1.21
N ASP A 37 -16.07 6.51 -1.65
CA ASP A 37 -14.92 5.89 -1.00
C ASP A 37 -13.59 6.16 -1.72
N ASN A 38 -13.55 7.20 -2.56
CA ASN A 38 -12.40 7.58 -3.38
C ASN A 38 -11.87 6.43 -4.26
N GLY A 39 -12.77 5.58 -4.78
CA GLY A 39 -12.42 4.49 -5.70
C GLY A 39 -11.92 3.21 -5.02
N TYR A 40 -11.87 3.18 -3.69
CA TYR A 40 -11.36 2.05 -2.91
C TYR A 40 -12.05 0.72 -3.24
N SER A 41 -13.38 0.66 -3.25
CA SER A 41 -14.12 -0.59 -3.50
C SER A 41 -13.80 -1.16 -4.88
N LYS A 42 -13.74 -0.28 -5.89
CA LYS A 42 -13.39 -0.67 -7.27
C LYS A 42 -11.98 -1.26 -7.32
N PHE A 43 -11.02 -0.65 -6.64
CA PHE A 43 -9.67 -1.20 -6.53
C PHE A 43 -9.65 -2.54 -5.76
N TYR A 44 -10.36 -2.63 -4.63
CA TYR A 44 -10.37 -3.81 -3.76
C TYR A 44 -10.90 -5.08 -4.45
N GLU A 45 -11.78 -4.93 -5.44
CA GLU A 45 -12.26 -6.03 -6.30
C GLU A 45 -11.18 -6.59 -7.23
N THR A 46 -10.15 -5.80 -7.56
CA THR A 46 -9.05 -6.17 -8.46
C THR A 46 -7.93 -6.96 -7.78
N VAL A 47 -7.98 -7.11 -6.46
CA VAL A 47 -6.93 -7.75 -5.67
C VAL A 47 -7.44 -8.97 -4.93
N ASP A 48 -6.57 -9.96 -4.72
CA ASP A 48 -6.85 -11.16 -3.91
C ASP A 48 -5.76 -11.44 -2.86
N THR A 49 -4.66 -10.67 -2.89
CA THR A 49 -3.57 -10.76 -1.92
C THR A 49 -3.17 -9.38 -1.40
N ILE A 50 -2.85 -9.32 -0.12
CA ILE A 50 -2.53 -8.09 0.62
C ILE A 50 -1.21 -8.26 1.35
N LEU A 51 -0.34 -7.27 1.22
CA LEU A 51 0.94 -7.18 1.90
C LEU A 51 0.93 -5.98 2.85
N LEU A 52 1.26 -6.22 4.11
CA LEU A 52 1.37 -5.20 5.15
C LEU A 52 2.71 -5.27 5.86
N GLY A 53 3.23 -4.13 6.30
CA GLY A 53 4.28 -4.07 7.30
C GLY A 53 3.68 -4.22 8.70
N ARG A 54 4.46 -4.76 9.64
CA ARG A 54 4.04 -4.98 11.04
C ARG A 54 3.34 -3.76 11.67
N ARG A 55 3.94 -2.57 11.59
CA ARG A 55 3.39 -1.33 12.17
C ARG A 55 2.01 -0.98 11.61
N THR A 56 1.80 -1.15 10.30
CA THR A 56 0.48 -0.92 9.67
C THR A 56 -0.53 -1.97 10.11
N TYR A 57 -0.12 -3.23 10.24
CA TYR A 57 -1.00 -4.28 10.74
C TYR A 57 -1.41 -4.03 12.20
N ASP A 58 -0.49 -3.63 13.09
CA ASP A 58 -0.83 -3.20 14.46
C ASP A 58 -1.81 -2.04 14.46
N TRP A 59 -1.52 -0.99 13.69
CA TRP A 59 -2.38 0.20 13.61
C TRP A 59 -3.79 -0.13 13.15
N ILE A 60 -3.95 -0.99 12.13
CA ILE A 60 -5.27 -1.42 11.63
C ILE A 60 -6.02 -2.19 12.72
N LEU A 61 -5.36 -3.08 13.45
CA LEU A 61 -6.02 -3.81 14.54
C LEU A 61 -6.49 -2.86 15.65
N ASP A 62 -5.69 -1.88 16.02
CA ASP A 62 -6.09 -0.90 17.03
C ASP A 62 -7.25 -0.04 16.54
N PHE A 63 -7.18 0.44 15.29
CA PHE A 63 -8.20 1.29 14.67
C PHE A 63 -9.55 0.57 14.51
N GLU A 64 -9.51 -0.67 14.03
CA GLU A 64 -10.70 -1.52 13.83
C GLU A 64 -11.11 -2.31 15.10
N LYS A 65 -10.54 -1.96 16.27
CA LYS A 65 -10.85 -2.60 17.57
C LYS A 65 -10.71 -4.13 17.55
N GLY A 66 -9.70 -4.61 16.85
CA GLY A 66 -9.36 -6.02 16.66
C GLY A 66 -10.01 -6.68 15.45
N ASP A 67 -10.92 -6.01 14.76
CA ASP A 67 -11.62 -6.58 13.60
C ASP A 67 -10.83 -6.38 12.30
N PHE A 68 -9.92 -7.30 12.00
CA PHE A 68 -9.09 -7.17 10.79
C PHE A 68 -9.96 -7.11 9.52
N PRO A 69 -9.87 -6.04 8.68
CA PRO A 69 -10.87 -5.77 7.65
C PRO A 69 -10.72 -6.66 6.40
N TYR A 70 -9.59 -7.33 6.22
CA TYR A 70 -9.26 -8.02 4.98
C TYR A 70 -9.38 -9.56 5.03
N LYS A 71 -10.27 -10.09 5.87
CA LYS A 71 -10.37 -11.55 6.14
C LYS A 71 -10.69 -12.41 4.91
N ASN A 72 -11.15 -11.81 3.82
CA ASN A 72 -11.51 -12.50 2.58
C ASN A 72 -10.39 -12.50 1.51
N LYS A 73 -9.16 -12.12 1.88
CA LYS A 73 -7.98 -12.05 1.01
C LYS A 73 -6.82 -12.80 1.65
N ASP A 74 -5.89 -13.27 0.83
CA ASP A 74 -4.62 -13.80 1.36
C ASP A 74 -3.79 -12.64 1.92
N CYS A 75 -3.61 -12.58 3.24
CA CYS A 75 -2.92 -11.48 3.89
C CYS A 75 -1.56 -11.91 4.47
N TYR A 76 -0.53 -11.15 4.15
CA TYR A 76 0.84 -11.39 4.58
C TYR A 76 1.41 -10.17 5.29
N VAL A 77 1.98 -10.39 6.47
CA VAL A 77 2.57 -9.32 7.29
C VAL A 77 4.07 -9.50 7.35
N PHE A 78 4.82 -8.57 6.76
CA PHE A 78 6.26 -8.51 6.86
C PHE A 78 6.68 -8.02 8.25
N SER A 79 7.46 -8.85 8.94
CA SER A 79 7.98 -8.58 10.28
C SER A 79 9.40 -9.13 10.43
N ARG A 80 10.26 -8.37 11.11
CA ARG A 80 11.64 -8.79 11.41
C ARG A 80 11.72 -9.75 12.61
N THR A 81 10.66 -9.80 13.42
CA THR A 81 10.56 -10.71 14.56
C THR A 81 9.77 -11.95 14.17
N ALA A 82 10.14 -13.10 14.72
CA ALA A 82 9.34 -14.31 14.58
C ALA A 82 7.97 -14.09 15.22
N ASN A 83 6.90 -14.41 14.49
CA ASN A 83 5.52 -14.32 14.94
C ASN A 83 4.78 -15.57 14.48
N GLN A 84 3.74 -15.96 15.22
CA GLN A 84 2.88 -17.06 14.83
C GLN A 84 1.78 -16.54 13.91
N ASP A 85 1.52 -17.27 12.84
CA ASP A 85 0.36 -17.07 11.97
C ASP A 85 -0.93 -17.11 12.79
N ASN A 86 -1.96 -16.42 12.30
CA ASN A 86 -3.31 -16.50 12.86
C ASN A 86 -4.34 -16.79 11.76
N SER A 87 -5.62 -16.78 12.11
CA SER A 87 -6.70 -17.09 11.16
C SER A 87 -6.81 -16.12 9.99
N ASN A 88 -6.26 -14.91 10.13
CA ASN A 88 -6.43 -13.81 9.17
C ASN A 88 -5.14 -13.50 8.39
N VAL A 89 -3.96 -13.72 8.98
CA VAL A 89 -2.68 -13.32 8.38
C VAL A 89 -1.58 -14.37 8.58
N LYS A 90 -0.65 -14.41 7.62
CA LYS A 90 0.62 -15.13 7.73
C LYS A 90 1.78 -14.16 7.92
N PHE A 91 2.69 -14.45 8.83
CA PHE A 91 3.84 -13.59 9.08
C PHE A 91 5.03 -14.02 8.22
N ILE A 92 5.62 -13.05 7.53
CA ILE A 92 6.75 -13.24 6.65
C ILE A 92 7.99 -12.59 7.27
N ASN A 93 8.99 -13.41 7.53
CA ASN A 93 10.33 -13.00 7.97
C ASN A 93 11.36 -13.61 7.01
N GLY A 94 11.36 -13.12 5.78
CA GLY A 94 12.16 -13.68 4.69
C GLY A 94 12.46 -12.66 3.61
N ASP A 95 13.17 -13.10 2.57
CA ASP A 95 13.55 -12.28 1.43
C ASP A 95 12.30 -11.80 0.66
N ILE A 96 12.15 -10.48 0.60
CA ILE A 96 11.05 -9.79 -0.06
C ILE A 96 11.03 -10.05 -1.57
N VAL A 97 12.20 -10.18 -2.21
CA VAL A 97 12.34 -10.43 -3.65
C VAL A 97 11.87 -11.84 -3.98
N HIS A 98 12.42 -12.84 -3.29
CA HIS A 98 12.02 -14.23 -3.48
C HIS A 98 10.52 -14.42 -3.23
N PHE A 99 10.02 -13.96 -2.08
CA PHE A 99 8.61 -14.11 -1.72
C PHE A 99 7.65 -13.46 -2.73
N THR A 100 7.95 -12.24 -3.17
CA THR A 100 7.10 -11.55 -4.16
C THR A 100 7.15 -12.22 -5.51
N ASN A 101 8.32 -12.71 -5.95
CA ASN A 101 8.41 -13.45 -7.21
C ASN A 101 7.61 -14.76 -7.17
N GLU A 102 7.63 -15.48 -6.05
CA GLU A 102 6.76 -16.65 -5.86
C GLU A 102 5.28 -16.28 -5.93
N LEU A 103 4.86 -15.20 -5.28
CA LEU A 103 3.48 -14.74 -5.35
C LEU A 103 3.07 -14.34 -6.76
N LYS A 104 3.93 -13.60 -7.48
CA LYS A 104 3.68 -13.15 -8.85
C LYS A 104 3.53 -14.32 -9.83
N ASN A 105 4.22 -15.44 -9.58
CA ASN A 105 4.17 -16.66 -10.41
C ASN A 105 2.95 -17.56 -10.15
N LYS A 106 2.20 -17.33 -9.07
CA LYS A 106 0.94 -18.05 -8.79
C LYS A 106 -0.18 -17.51 -9.68
N LYS A 107 -1.23 -18.32 -9.89
CA LYS A 107 -2.49 -17.81 -10.48
C LYS A 107 -3.20 -16.96 -9.43
N GLY A 108 -3.81 -15.86 -9.85
CA GLY A 108 -4.55 -14.96 -8.98
C GLY A 108 -4.76 -13.59 -9.63
N LYS A 109 -5.35 -12.68 -8.87
CA LYS A 109 -5.50 -11.26 -9.20
C LYS A 109 -4.27 -10.46 -8.77
N SER A 110 -4.36 -9.14 -8.77
CA SER A 110 -3.25 -8.27 -8.33
C SER A 110 -2.97 -8.41 -6.82
N ILE A 111 -1.76 -8.04 -6.44
CA ILE A 111 -1.25 -8.05 -5.07
C ILE A 111 -1.18 -6.59 -4.61
N TRP A 112 -1.85 -6.27 -3.50
CA TRP A 112 -1.88 -4.92 -2.94
C TRP A 112 -0.82 -4.73 -1.86
N ILE A 113 -0.04 -3.65 -1.97
CA ILE A 113 0.78 -3.13 -0.88
C ILE A 113 -0.05 -2.09 -0.12
N VAL A 114 -0.48 -2.41 1.10
CA VAL A 114 -1.21 -1.46 1.97
C VAL A 114 -0.26 -0.40 2.53
N GLY A 115 0.98 -0.81 2.80
CA GLY A 115 1.97 0.00 3.50
C GLY A 115 2.60 -0.78 4.66
N GLY A 116 3.37 -0.16 5.55
CA GLY A 116 3.68 1.27 5.62
C GLY A 116 4.95 1.66 4.88
N GLY A 117 5.44 2.87 5.15
CA GLY A 117 6.57 3.47 4.43
C GLY A 117 7.83 2.61 4.36
N GLU A 118 8.15 1.82 5.40
CA GLU A 118 9.28 0.86 5.35
C GLU A 118 9.09 -0.24 4.31
N LEU A 119 7.90 -0.82 4.25
CA LEU A 119 7.60 -1.92 3.33
C LEU A 119 7.53 -1.40 1.89
N VAL A 120 6.89 -0.24 1.70
CA VAL A 120 6.85 0.44 0.39
C VAL A 120 8.26 0.72 -0.07
N HIS A 121 9.09 1.32 0.78
CA HIS A 121 10.48 1.62 0.47
C HIS A 121 11.28 0.37 0.06
N ALA A 122 11.14 -0.74 0.80
CA ALA A 122 11.81 -2.00 0.46
C ALA A 122 11.39 -2.52 -0.93
N PHE A 123 10.11 -2.43 -1.29
CA PHE A 123 9.64 -2.85 -2.62
C PHE A 123 10.13 -1.93 -3.74
N LEU A 124 10.16 -0.61 -3.52
CA LEU A 124 10.63 0.36 -4.52
C LEU A 124 12.14 0.21 -4.77
N LYS A 125 12.93 0.01 -3.71
CA LYS A 125 14.37 -0.20 -3.80
C LYS A 125 14.74 -1.41 -4.67
N GLU A 126 14.01 -2.50 -4.50
CA GLU A 126 14.19 -3.73 -5.28
C GLU A 126 13.47 -3.71 -6.64
N LYS A 127 12.85 -2.58 -7.01
CA LYS A 127 12.10 -2.38 -8.28
C LYS A 127 11.04 -3.46 -8.52
N LEU A 128 10.34 -3.87 -7.46
CA LEU A 128 9.35 -4.94 -7.50
C LEU A 128 7.93 -4.45 -7.80
N VAL A 129 7.67 -3.16 -7.65
CA VAL A 129 6.33 -2.57 -7.83
C VAL A 129 6.05 -2.39 -9.32
N ASP A 130 4.89 -2.86 -9.78
CA ASP A 130 4.49 -2.75 -11.19
C ASP A 130 3.60 -1.50 -11.43
N GLU A 131 2.79 -1.12 -10.43
CA GLU A 131 1.88 0.03 -10.54
C GLU A 131 1.82 0.84 -9.24
N LEU A 132 1.66 2.15 -9.39
CA LEU A 132 1.43 3.10 -8.30
C LEU A 132 0.08 3.78 -8.53
N ILE A 133 -0.84 3.66 -7.58
CA ILE A 133 -2.11 4.37 -7.52
C ILE A 133 -2.05 5.25 -6.28
N ILE A 134 -1.81 6.55 -6.47
CA ILE A 134 -1.53 7.50 -5.40
C ILE A 134 -2.63 8.53 -5.35
N THR A 135 -3.35 8.58 -4.24
CA THR A 135 -4.43 9.54 -4.00
C THR A 135 -3.92 10.69 -3.14
N VAL A 136 -3.69 11.84 -3.77
CA VAL A 136 -3.16 13.05 -3.13
C VAL A 136 -4.31 13.86 -2.53
N ALA A 137 -4.30 14.03 -1.21
CA ALA A 137 -5.21 14.89 -0.48
C ALA A 137 -4.76 16.35 -0.56
N SER A 138 -5.71 17.28 -0.69
CA SER A 138 -5.45 18.72 -0.75
C SER A 138 -5.10 19.33 0.61
N VAL A 139 -4.03 18.85 1.24
CA VAL A 139 -3.52 19.30 2.54
C VAL A 139 -2.02 19.12 2.63
N ILE A 140 -1.34 20.09 3.26
CA ILE A 140 0.07 20.03 3.62
C ILE A 140 0.14 19.78 5.14
N ILE A 141 0.82 18.73 5.58
CA ILE A 141 0.96 18.42 7.01
C ILE A 141 2.33 18.79 7.58
N GLY A 142 3.29 19.13 6.72
CA GLY A 142 4.62 19.67 7.02
C GLY A 142 5.64 18.64 7.48
N LYS A 143 5.22 17.60 8.22
CA LYS A 143 6.08 16.51 8.69
C LYS A 143 5.27 15.26 8.97
N GLY A 144 5.87 14.10 8.73
CA GLY A 144 5.21 12.82 8.99
C GLY A 144 6.07 11.64 8.59
N ILE A 145 5.40 10.52 8.34
CA ILE A 145 5.99 9.35 7.71
C ILE A 145 5.91 9.59 6.19
N PRO A 146 7.05 9.74 5.49
CA PRO A 146 7.03 10.01 4.05
C PRO A 146 6.60 8.76 3.28
N LEU A 147 5.87 8.95 2.18
CA LEU A 147 5.56 7.89 1.22
C LEU A 147 6.84 7.35 0.57
N PHE A 148 7.64 8.28 0.06
CA PHE A 148 8.92 8.00 -0.59
C PHE A 148 10.04 8.41 0.35
N LYS A 149 10.77 7.42 0.84
CA LYS A 149 11.97 7.65 1.64
C LYS A 149 13.14 8.00 0.74
N GLU A 150 13.96 8.92 1.21
CA GLU A 150 15.25 9.22 0.59
C GLU A 150 16.14 7.97 0.63
N ASP A 151 16.57 7.52 -0.54
CA ASP A 151 17.55 6.46 -0.76
C ASP A 151 17.99 6.49 -2.23
N ASP A 152 18.96 5.65 -2.60
CA ASP A 152 19.51 5.56 -3.95
C ASP A 152 18.66 4.63 -4.85
N TYR A 153 17.48 5.11 -5.26
CA TYR A 153 16.66 4.47 -6.29
C TYR A 153 15.99 5.49 -7.21
N GLU A 154 15.81 5.11 -8.47
CA GLU A 154 15.09 5.89 -9.48
C GLU A 154 14.08 4.98 -10.18
N LEU A 155 12.88 5.52 -10.42
CA LEU A 155 11.79 4.83 -11.10
C LEU A 155 11.31 5.68 -12.28
N GLU A 156 11.33 5.09 -13.47
CA GLU A 156 10.63 5.66 -14.62
C GLU A 156 9.15 5.28 -14.57
N LEU A 157 8.29 6.30 -14.62
CA LEU A 157 6.84 6.12 -14.53
C LEU A 157 6.15 6.54 -15.83
N THR A 158 5.13 5.77 -16.20
CA THR A 158 4.19 6.14 -17.27
C THR A 158 2.85 6.44 -16.64
N LEU A 159 2.37 7.69 -16.77
CA LEU A 159 1.04 8.07 -16.30
C LEU A 159 -0.04 7.40 -17.15
N LYS A 160 -0.92 6.64 -16.50
CA LYS A 160 -1.99 5.85 -17.14
C LYS A 160 -3.34 6.53 -17.03
N SER A 161 -3.65 7.11 -15.87
CA SER A 161 -4.89 7.85 -15.66
C SER A 161 -4.78 8.86 -14.51
N ILE A 162 -5.69 9.84 -14.52
CA ILE A 162 -5.89 10.81 -13.45
C ILE A 162 -7.39 10.80 -13.13
N ASN A 163 -7.74 10.59 -11.87
CA ASN A 163 -9.12 10.73 -11.38
C ASN A 163 -9.18 11.84 -10.32
N ARG A 164 -10.34 12.48 -10.21
CA ARG A 164 -10.62 13.44 -9.15
C ARG A 164 -11.76 12.91 -8.29
N PHE A 165 -11.55 12.90 -6.98
CA PHE A 165 -12.59 12.60 -5.99
C PHE A 165 -12.74 13.83 -5.09
N ASN A 166 -13.61 14.76 -5.47
CA ASN A 166 -13.75 16.06 -4.82
C ASN A 166 -12.41 16.81 -4.57
N GLN A 167 -11.88 16.82 -3.34
CA GLN A 167 -10.61 17.47 -2.96
C GLN A 167 -9.39 16.53 -3.03
N PHE A 168 -9.52 15.38 -3.68
CA PHE A 168 -8.43 14.43 -3.93
C PHE A 168 -8.13 14.30 -5.42
N ALA A 169 -6.84 14.14 -5.74
CA ALA A 169 -6.37 13.75 -7.07
C ALA A 169 -5.73 12.37 -6.99
N GLU A 170 -6.29 11.38 -7.68
CA GLU A 170 -5.71 10.05 -7.83
C GLU A 170 -4.89 9.99 -9.11
N LEU A 171 -3.65 9.54 -8.99
CA LEU A 171 -2.69 9.38 -10.08
C LEU A 171 -2.35 7.90 -10.21
N HIS A 172 -2.60 7.32 -11.38
CA HIS A 172 -2.25 5.94 -11.68
C HIS A 172 -1.06 5.88 -12.63
N TYR A 173 0.02 5.27 -12.17
CA TYR A 173 1.24 5.06 -12.92
C TYR A 173 1.55 3.57 -13.11
N GLU A 174 2.12 3.26 -14.26
CA GLU A 174 2.83 2.00 -14.51
C GLU A 174 4.34 2.25 -14.37
N VAL A 175 5.03 1.36 -13.66
CA VAL A 175 6.49 1.38 -13.51
C VAL A 175 7.12 0.69 -14.73
N LYS A 176 8.12 1.31 -15.35
CA LYS A 176 8.81 0.75 -16.52
C LYS A 176 9.92 -0.23 -16.15
#